data_AF-A0A5C2SAW2-F1
#
_entry.id   AF-A0A5C2SAW2-F1
#
_cell.length_a   1.000
_cell.length_b   1.000
_cell.length_c   1.000
_cell.angle_alpha   90.00
_cell.angle_beta   90.00
_cell.angle_gamma   90.00
#
_symmetry.space_group_name_H-M   'P 1'
#
loop_
_entity.id
_entity.type
_entity.pdbx_description
1 polymer ?
#
loop_
_entity_poly.entity_id
_entity_poly.type
_entity_poly.pdbx_seq_one_letter_code
_entity_poly.pdbx_strand_id
1 'polypeptide(L)'
;MGKSRCWAPVTTKDGWQRQCRKVPPAGTHYCEEHHQLYVKKTDTYKKATLEMEALDEAFVRLGDTYVEGLGQEDLVHVAEISRAYLDCLERAVRGREEHHRRFFTQVDSAHLEYLEVLKYRLENAFAFLYRIESREMELSDKGLGW
;
A
#
# COMPACT_ATOMS: atom_id res chain seq x y z
N MET A 1 -30.67 12.39 -26.50
CA MET A 1 -29.38 12.17 -25.80
C MET A 1 -29.50 10.87 -25.01
N GLY A 2 -28.64 9.88 -25.29
CA GLY A 2 -28.66 8.61 -24.55
C GLY A 2 -28.30 8.84 -23.08
N LYS A 3 -28.97 8.13 -22.16
CA LYS A 3 -28.63 8.20 -20.73
C LYS A 3 -27.16 7.84 -20.54
N SER A 4 -26.43 8.64 -19.76
CA SER A 4 -25.07 8.31 -19.34
C SER A 4 -25.07 6.93 -18.69
N ARG A 5 -24.07 6.11 -19.00
CA ARG A 5 -23.89 4.78 -18.41
C ARG A 5 -22.81 4.86 -17.33
N CYS A 6 -22.91 3.97 -16.35
CA CYS A 6 -21.88 3.82 -15.34
C CYS A 6 -20.52 3.47 -15.98
N TRP A 7 -19.46 4.16 -15.56
CA TRP A 7 -18.10 4.00 -16.11
C TRP A 7 -17.37 2.74 -15.63
N ALA A 8 -17.90 2.03 -14.64
CA ALA A 8 -17.23 0.86 -14.10
C ALA A 8 -17.16 -0.29 -15.12
N PRO A 9 -15.97 -0.88 -15.33
CA PRO A 9 -15.83 -2.13 -16.06
C PRO A 9 -16.41 -3.29 -15.23
N VAL A 10 -17.07 -4.21 -15.90
CA VAL A 10 -17.64 -5.43 -15.32
C VAL A 10 -17.07 -6.62 -16.07
N THR A 11 -16.38 -7.51 -15.35
CA THR A 11 -15.89 -8.77 -15.91
C THR A 11 -17.06 -9.75 -16.02
N THR A 12 -17.26 -10.28 -17.21
CA THR A 12 -18.26 -11.32 -17.50
C THR A 12 -17.76 -12.69 -17.05
N LYS A 13 -18.66 -13.68 -17.00
CA LYS A 13 -18.30 -15.08 -16.70
C LYS A 13 -17.23 -15.63 -17.66
N ASP A 14 -17.19 -15.07 -18.87
CA ASP A 14 -16.28 -15.47 -19.94
C ASP A 14 -14.96 -14.69 -19.93
N GLY A 15 -14.68 -13.93 -18.86
CA GLY A 15 -13.44 -13.14 -18.70
C GLY A 15 -13.42 -11.79 -19.44
N TRP A 16 -14.38 -11.53 -20.33
CA TRP A 16 -14.47 -10.26 -21.06
C TRP A 16 -14.86 -9.11 -20.14
N GLN A 17 -14.21 -7.95 -20.31
CA GLN A 17 -14.61 -6.71 -19.65
C GLN A 17 -15.62 -5.93 -20.50
N ARG A 18 -16.74 -5.53 -19.90
CA ARG A 18 -17.74 -4.67 -20.53
C ARG A 18 -18.19 -3.58 -19.58
N GLN A 19 -18.61 -2.43 -20.11
CA GLN A 19 -19.10 -1.32 -19.29
C GLN A 19 -20.43 -1.67 -18.58
N CYS A 20 -20.57 -1.25 -17.33
CA CYS A 20 -21.81 -1.40 -16.58
C CYS A 20 -22.99 -0.70 -17.30
N ARG A 21 -24.14 -1.37 -17.36
CA ARG A 21 -25.34 -0.85 -18.04
C ARG A 21 -26.25 0.00 -17.14
N LYS A 22 -25.96 0.08 -15.84
CA LYS A 22 -26.74 0.86 -14.87
C LYS A 22 -26.55 2.36 -15.13
N VAL A 23 -27.60 3.13 -14.87
CA VAL A 23 -27.60 4.60 -15.01
C VAL A 23 -27.04 5.20 -13.71
N PRO A 24 -26.04 6.09 -13.77
CA PRO A 24 -25.54 6.78 -12.61
C PRO A 24 -26.52 7.88 -12.15
N PRO A 25 -26.57 8.19 -10.84
CA PRO A 25 -27.20 9.40 -10.33
C PRO A 25 -26.63 10.68 -10.98
N ALA A 26 -27.36 11.79 -10.87
CA ALA A 26 -26.87 13.08 -11.36
C ALA A 26 -25.56 13.47 -10.62
N GLY A 27 -24.56 13.93 -11.37
CA GLY A 27 -23.27 14.35 -10.83
C GLY A 27 -22.26 13.23 -10.56
N THR A 28 -22.58 11.96 -10.84
CA THR A 28 -21.62 10.86 -10.68
C THR A 28 -21.35 10.13 -11.99
N HIS A 29 -20.18 9.50 -12.07
CA HIS A 29 -19.80 8.62 -13.19
C HIS A 29 -20.18 7.16 -12.94
N TYR A 30 -20.55 6.80 -11.71
CA TYR A 30 -20.83 5.43 -11.29
C TYR A 30 -22.26 5.28 -10.79
N CYS A 31 -22.89 4.13 -11.09
CA CYS A 31 -24.14 3.77 -10.42
C CYS A 31 -23.88 3.57 -8.92
N GLU A 32 -24.94 3.62 -8.12
CA GLU A 32 -24.86 3.59 -6.64
C GLU A 32 -23.92 2.51 -6.10
N GLU A 33 -24.07 1.26 -6.55
CA GLU A 33 -23.21 0.14 -6.14
C GLU A 33 -21.72 0.35 -6.48
N HIS A 34 -21.41 0.82 -7.69
CA HIS A 34 -20.03 1.04 -8.10
C HIS A 34 -19.44 2.29 -7.44
N HIS A 35 -20.27 3.29 -7.13
CA HIS A 35 -19.85 4.44 -6.35
C HIS A 35 -19.52 4.04 -4.91
N GLN A 36 -20.35 3.22 -4.26
CA GLN A 36 -20.06 2.67 -2.94
C GLN A 36 -18.77 1.85 -2.93
N LEU A 37 -18.54 1.03 -3.97
CA LEU A 37 -17.29 0.28 -4.10
C LEU A 37 -16.07 1.19 -4.31
N TYR A 38 -16.21 2.22 -5.14
CA TYR A 38 -15.18 3.23 -5.38
C TYR A 38 -14.78 3.90 -4.06
N VAL A 39 -15.77 4.39 -3.30
CA VAL A 39 -15.56 5.05 -2.00
C VAL A 39 -14.90 4.09 -1.03
N LYS A 40 -15.44 2.88 -0.85
CA LYS A 40 -14.88 1.87 0.06
C LYS A 40 -13.41 1.55 -0.25
N LYS A 41 -13.07 1.37 -1.53
CA LYS A 41 -11.69 1.10 -1.95
C LYS A 41 -10.79 2.31 -1.73
N THR A 42 -11.29 3.51 -2.00
CA THR A 42 -10.60 4.77 -1.70
C THR A 42 -10.29 4.91 -0.21
N ASP A 43 -11.29 4.72 0.65
CA ASP A 43 -11.12 4.83 2.10
C ASP A 43 -10.15 3.79 2.63
N THR A 44 -10.16 2.57 2.07
CA THR A 44 -9.27 1.49 2.48
C THR A 44 -7.80 1.86 2.25
N TYR A 45 -7.42 2.31 1.05
CA TYR A 45 -6.02 2.67 0.80
C TYR A 45 -5.64 3.96 1.52
N LYS A 46 -6.56 4.92 1.68
CA LYS A 46 -6.30 6.16 2.42
C LYS A 46 -6.04 5.88 3.89
N LYS A 47 -6.81 4.97 4.50
CA LYS A 47 -6.57 4.53 5.87
C LYS A 47 -5.17 3.91 6.02
N ALA A 48 -4.77 3.04 5.09
CA ALA A 48 -3.42 2.47 5.09
C ALA A 48 -2.32 3.55 4.92
N THR A 49 -2.56 4.57 4.08
CA THR A 49 -1.66 5.74 3.97
C THR A 49 -1.55 6.49 5.30
N LEU A 50 -2.66 6.75 6.00
CA LEU A 50 -2.64 7.43 7.30
C LEU A 50 -1.92 6.60 8.39
N GLU A 51 -2.14 5.29 8.40
CA GLU A 51 -1.44 4.37 9.32
C GLU A 51 0.07 4.35 9.04
N MET A 52 0.48 4.38 7.77
CA MET A 52 1.88 4.54 7.37
C MET A 52 2.44 5.91 7.81
N GLU A 53 1.73 7.01 7.53
CA GLU A 53 2.16 8.37 7.88
C GLU A 53 2.33 8.54 9.40
N ALA A 54 1.51 7.87 10.21
CA ALA A 54 1.67 7.85 11.67
C ALA A 54 2.96 7.16 12.13
N LEU A 55 3.56 6.32 11.29
CA LEU A 55 4.80 5.60 11.54
C LEU A 55 6.02 6.25 10.85
N ASP A 56 5.83 7.19 9.91
CA ASP A 56 6.91 7.80 9.11
C ASP A 56 8.01 8.38 10.01
N GLU A 57 7.64 9.16 11.05
CA GLU A 57 8.63 9.81 11.93
C GLU A 57 9.44 8.79 12.74
N ALA A 58 8.80 7.73 13.23
CA ALA A 58 9.49 6.65 13.94
C ALA A 58 10.43 5.90 12.99
N PHE A 59 9.95 5.52 11.81
CA PHE A 59 10.74 4.79 10.83
C PHE A 59 11.95 5.60 10.31
N VAL A 60 11.78 6.89 10.04
CA VAL A 60 12.89 7.78 9.62
C VAL A 60 13.99 7.84 10.67
N ARG A 61 13.64 7.96 11.96
CA ARG A 61 14.63 7.92 13.05
C ARG A 61 15.39 6.60 13.12
N LEU A 62 14.75 5.49 12.77
CA LEU A 62 15.40 4.18 12.73
C LEU A 62 16.39 4.08 11.57
N GLY A 63 16.10 4.71 10.43
CA GLY A 63 17.01 4.73 9.27
C GLY A 63 18.40 5.33 9.57
N ASP A 64 18.49 6.24 10.54
CA ASP A 64 19.75 6.84 11.00
C ASP A 64 20.51 5.97 12.03
N THR A 65 19.90 4.85 12.46
CA THR A 65 20.47 4.00 13.51
C THR A 65 21.57 3.09 12.95
N TYR A 66 22.70 3.03 13.66
CA TYR A 66 23.78 2.09 13.34
C TYR A 66 23.41 0.67 13.77
N VAL A 67 22.76 -0.07 12.86
CA VAL A 67 22.25 -1.43 13.07
C VAL A 67 23.27 -2.37 13.74
N GLU A 68 24.55 -2.28 13.37
CA GLU A 68 25.55 -3.24 13.87
C GLU A 68 25.89 -3.05 15.34
N GLY A 69 25.62 -1.87 15.89
CA GLY A 69 25.81 -1.52 17.29
C GLY A 69 24.61 -1.83 18.18
N LEU A 70 23.49 -2.28 17.63
CA LEU A 70 22.28 -2.60 18.40
C LEU A 70 22.41 -3.94 19.13
N GLY A 71 21.83 -3.99 20.34
CA GLY A 71 21.62 -5.23 21.06
C GLY A 71 20.41 -6.00 20.54
N GLN A 72 20.23 -7.24 21.01
CA GLN A 72 19.14 -8.12 20.57
C GLN A 72 17.75 -7.51 20.82
N GLU A 73 17.51 -6.96 22.00
CA GLU A 73 16.21 -6.36 22.36
C GLU A 73 15.87 -5.16 21.46
N ASP A 74 16.87 -4.32 21.18
CA ASP A 74 16.70 -3.17 20.28
C ASP A 74 16.40 -3.65 18.85
N LEU A 75 17.10 -4.67 18.34
CA LEU A 75 16.86 -5.21 17.00
C LEU A 75 15.44 -5.74 16.85
N VAL A 76 14.92 -6.47 17.86
CA VAL A 76 13.53 -6.94 17.86
C VAL A 76 12.55 -5.76 17.78
N HIS A 77 12.76 -4.72 18.60
CA HIS A 77 11.91 -3.54 18.59
C HIS A 77 11.96 -2.78 17.24
N VAL A 78 13.15 -2.60 16.67
CA VAL A 78 13.33 -1.97 15.35
C VAL A 78 12.68 -2.80 14.24
N ALA A 79 12.77 -4.13 14.31
CA ALA A 79 12.13 -5.03 13.35
C ALA A 79 10.60 -4.93 13.44
N GLU A 80 10.02 -4.87 14.63
CA GLU A 80 8.57 -4.71 14.82
C GLU A 80 8.02 -3.43 14.16
N ILE A 81 8.68 -2.28 14.40
CA ILE A 81 8.29 -1.01 13.77
C ILE A 81 8.44 -1.09 12.26
N SER A 82 9.55 -1.66 11.78
CA SER A 82 9.84 -1.80 10.34
C SER A 82 8.82 -2.69 9.62
N ARG A 83 8.42 -3.82 10.23
CA ARG A 83 7.36 -4.69 9.71
C ARG A 83 6.01 -3.98 9.68
N ALA A 84 5.63 -3.29 10.76
CA ALA A 84 4.38 -2.54 10.79
C ALA A 84 4.33 -1.44 9.72
N TYR A 85 5.46 -0.75 9.51
CA TYR A 85 5.59 0.26 8.46
C TYR A 85 5.45 -0.35 7.06
N LEU A 86 6.17 -1.45 6.80
CA LEU A 86 6.13 -2.18 5.54
C LEU A 86 4.72 -2.67 5.21
N ASP A 87 4.02 -3.26 6.19
CA ASP A 87 2.64 -3.75 6.05
C ASP A 87 1.66 -2.61 5.68
N CYS A 88 1.85 -1.42 6.24
CA CYS A 88 1.04 -0.24 5.89
C CYS A 88 1.33 0.23 4.46
N LEU A 89 2.61 0.29 4.08
CA LEU A 89 3.04 0.64 2.72
C LEU A 89 2.49 -0.32 1.67
N GLU A 90 2.63 -1.64 1.88
CA GLU A 90 2.12 -2.65 0.94
C GLU A 90 0.61 -2.52 0.73
N ARG A 91 -0.16 -2.31 1.81
CA ARG A 91 -1.61 -2.10 1.73
C ARG A 91 -1.95 -0.82 0.99
N ALA A 92 -1.20 0.26 1.21
CA ALA A 92 -1.40 1.53 0.51
C ALA A 92 -1.09 1.40 -1.00
N VAL A 93 0.05 0.82 -1.37
CA VAL A 93 0.46 0.59 -2.77
C VAL A 93 -0.54 -0.31 -3.48
N ARG A 94 -0.78 -1.52 -2.95
CA ARG A 94 -1.70 -2.49 -3.55
C ARG A 94 -3.12 -1.96 -3.65
N GLY A 95 -3.58 -1.24 -2.63
CA GLY A 95 -4.90 -0.63 -2.60
C GLY A 95 -5.07 0.45 -3.69
N ARG A 96 -4.06 1.29 -3.90
CA ARG A 96 -4.05 2.31 -4.95
C ARG A 96 -3.98 1.69 -6.34
N GLU A 97 -3.10 0.72 -6.56
CA GLU A 97 -3.01 0.00 -7.84
C GLU A 97 -4.31 -0.72 -8.20
N GLU A 98 -4.93 -1.42 -7.24
CA GLU A 98 -6.19 -2.11 -7.47
C GLU A 98 -7.32 -1.12 -7.77
N HIS A 99 -7.42 -0.04 -6.98
CA HIS A 99 -8.40 1.02 -7.19
C HIS A 99 -8.23 1.65 -8.57
N HIS A 100 -6.99 2.00 -8.92
CA HIS A 100 -6.69 2.66 -10.17
C HIS A 100 -7.03 1.78 -11.37
N ARG A 101 -6.48 0.56 -11.42
CA ARG A 101 -6.72 -0.43 -12.47
C ARG A 101 -8.21 -0.73 -12.67
N ARG A 102 -9.02 -0.61 -11.61
CA ARG A 102 -10.45 -0.94 -11.66
C ARG A 102 -11.33 0.22 -12.10
N PHE A 103 -10.97 1.45 -11.77
CA PHE A 103 -11.86 2.61 -11.93
C PHE A 103 -11.42 3.62 -12.99
N PHE A 104 -10.16 3.56 -13.44
CA PHE A 104 -9.57 4.54 -14.34
C PHE A 104 -8.94 3.87 -15.56
N THR A 105 -9.20 4.43 -16.75
CA THR A 105 -8.60 3.99 -18.01
C THR A 105 -7.27 4.68 -18.31
N GLN A 106 -7.07 5.87 -17.76
CA GLN A 106 -5.82 6.62 -17.82
C GLN A 106 -5.37 6.93 -16.40
N VAL A 107 -4.06 6.82 -16.15
CA VAL A 107 -3.50 7.17 -14.84
C VAL A 107 -3.24 8.66 -14.79
N ASP A 108 -3.78 9.30 -13.75
CA ASP A 108 -3.43 10.67 -13.41
C ASP A 108 -1.93 10.73 -13.10
N SER A 109 -1.20 11.67 -13.69
CA SER A 109 0.25 11.78 -13.52
C SER A 109 0.63 11.99 -12.06
N ALA A 110 -0.16 12.79 -11.33
CA ALA A 110 0.06 12.98 -9.89
C ALA A 110 -0.14 11.68 -9.10
N HIS A 111 -1.07 10.82 -9.53
CA HIS A 111 -1.27 9.51 -8.92
C HIS A 111 -0.09 8.56 -9.20
N LEU A 112 0.45 8.58 -10.42
CA LEU A 112 1.66 7.81 -10.77
C LEU A 112 2.84 8.27 -9.93
N GLU A 113 3.14 9.56 -9.91
CA GLU A 113 4.26 10.10 -9.15
C GLU A 113 4.18 9.71 -7.67
N TYR A 114 3.00 9.85 -7.06
CA TYR A 114 2.81 9.45 -5.67
C TYR A 114 2.96 7.94 -5.47
N LEU A 115 2.45 7.11 -6.39
CA LEU A 115 2.60 5.67 -6.30
C LEU A 115 4.07 5.24 -6.43
N GLU A 116 4.85 5.88 -7.29
CA GLU A 116 6.28 5.63 -7.42
C GLU A 116 7.04 6.03 -6.14
N VAL A 117 6.66 7.13 -5.49
CA VAL A 117 7.20 7.49 -4.17
C VAL A 117 6.90 6.40 -3.13
N LEU A 118 5.67 5.86 -3.11
CA LEU A 118 5.33 4.78 -2.18
C LEU A 118 6.09 3.48 -2.48
N LYS A 119 6.30 3.14 -3.75
CA LYS A 119 7.09 1.97 -4.16
C LYS A 119 8.54 2.11 -3.77
N TYR A 120 9.13 3.29 -4.00
CA TYR A 120 10.49 3.59 -3.54
C TYR A 120 10.60 3.45 -2.00
N ARG A 121 9.63 3.99 -1.24
CA ARG A 121 9.60 3.81 0.23
C ARG A 121 9.48 2.33 0.62
N LEU A 122 8.66 1.56 -0.08
CA LEU A 122 8.48 0.13 0.14
C LEU A 122 9.80 -0.64 -0.05
N GLU A 123 10.52 -0.38 -1.14
CA GLU A 123 11.82 -1.01 -1.41
C GLU A 123 12.85 -0.68 -0.33
N ASN A 124 12.93 0.58 0.11
CA ASN A 124 13.84 0.97 1.19
C ASN A 124 13.46 0.36 2.54
N ALA A 125 12.17 0.30 2.86
CA ALA A 125 11.68 -0.32 4.09
C ALA A 125 12.00 -1.82 4.12
N PHE A 126 11.82 -2.50 2.99
CA PHE A 126 12.18 -3.91 2.85
C PHE A 126 13.68 -4.14 3.01
N ALA A 127 14.52 -3.34 2.35
CA ALA A 127 15.97 -3.43 2.46
C ALA A 127 16.46 -3.17 3.89
N PHE A 128 15.87 -2.20 4.58
CA PHE A 128 16.17 -1.91 5.98
C PHE A 128 15.78 -3.07 6.90
N LEU A 129 14.55 -3.58 6.79
CA LEU A 129 14.09 -4.73 7.57
C LEU A 129 14.99 -5.96 7.35
N TYR A 130 15.33 -6.25 6.09
CA TYR A 130 16.24 -7.35 5.76
C TYR A 130 17.58 -7.22 6.50
N ARG A 131 18.14 -6.01 6.59
CA ARG A 131 19.38 -5.76 7.32
C ARG A 131 19.23 -6.03 8.82
N ILE A 132 18.14 -5.56 9.43
CA ILE A 132 17.83 -5.79 10.86
C ILE A 132 17.70 -7.28 11.15
N GLU A 133 16.88 -8.00 10.37
CA GLU A 133 16.66 -9.44 10.57
C GLU A 133 17.93 -10.25 10.31
N SER A 134 18.75 -9.86 9.32
CA SER A 134 20.06 -10.50 9.11
C SER A 134 20.95 -10.36 10.33
N ARG A 135 20.99 -9.17 10.94
CA ARG A 135 21.78 -8.91 12.14
C ARG A 135 21.25 -9.67 13.37
N GLU A 136 19.94 -9.74 13.52
CA GLU A 136 19.28 -10.51 14.57
C GLU A 136 19.65 -12.00 14.52
N MET A 137 19.66 -12.58 13.31
CA MET A 137 20.10 -13.96 13.10
C MET A 137 21.59 -14.16 13.46
N GLU A 138 22.48 -13.25 13.06
CA GLU A 138 23.90 -13.33 13.41
C GLU A 138 24.17 -13.35 14.93
N LEU A 139 23.43 -12.55 15.69
CA LEU A 139 23.57 -12.50 17.14
C LEU A 139 23.00 -13.74 17.82
N SER A 140 21.90 -14.27 17.27
CA SER A 140 21.26 -15.50 17.76
C SER A 140 22.17 -16.72 17.56
N ASP A 141 22.84 -16.83 16.41
CA ASP A 141 23.79 -17.92 16.11
C ASP A 141 25.05 -17.87 17.00
N LYS A 142 25.53 -16.66 17.32
CA LYS A 142 26.68 -16.47 18.23
C LYS A 142 26.36 -16.77 19.69
N GLY A 143 25.09 -16.70 20.09
CA GLY A 143 24.61 -17.08 21.42
C GLY A 143 24.52 -18.59 21.66
N LEU A 144 24.65 -19.41 20.62
CA LEU A 144 24.53 -20.88 20.66
C LEU A 144 25.90 -21.61 20.63
N GLY A 145 27.00 -20.87 20.66
CA GLY A 145 28.35 -21.44 20.76
C GLY A 145 28.68 -21.85 22.21
N TRP A 146 28.56 -23.15 22.50
CA TRP A 146 29.17 -23.80 23.67
C TRP A 146 30.67 -24.03 23.47
#